data_AF-A0A2M7XS77-F1
#
_entry.id   AF-A0A2M7XS77-F1
#
_cell.length_a   1.000
_cell.length_b   1.000
_cell.length_c   1.000
_cell.angle_alpha   90.00
_cell.angle_beta   90.00
_cell.angle_gamma   90.00
#
_symmetry.space_group_name_H-M   'P 1'
#
loop_
_entity.id
_entity.type
_entity.pdbx_description
1 polymer ?
#
loop_
_entity_poly.entity_id
_entity_poly.type
_entity_poly.pdbx_seq_one_letter_code
_entity_poly.pdbx_strand_id
1 'polypeptide(L)'
;MTQSKIKIVIQATSHPERFDRMLELIKGIVHDDQIDYIYCPNQKVLAEQIVDADIAVCFSISPDVFSKAQKLSWLHFGSDGIDHTWFYGLQ
;
A
#
# COMPACT_ATOMS: atom_id res chain seq x y z
N MET A 1 -4.67 14.53 22.42
CA MET A 1 -5.08 13.42 21.54
C MET A 1 -3.87 13.09 20.69
N THR A 2 -3.29 11.91 20.83
CA THR A 2 -2.22 11.45 19.94
C THR A 2 -2.81 11.33 18.53
N GLN A 3 -2.32 12.15 17.60
CA GLN A 3 -2.70 12.04 16.20
C GLN A 3 -2.30 10.63 15.72
N SER A 4 -3.26 9.88 15.17
CA SER A 4 -2.99 8.55 14.62
C SER A 4 -2.04 8.68 13.43
N LYS A 5 -1.01 7.83 13.39
CA LYS A 5 -0.06 7.78 12.27
C LYS A 5 -0.79 7.45 10.97
N ILE A 6 -0.33 8.02 9.85
CA ILE A 6 -0.77 7.65 8.50
C ILE A 6 -0.26 6.24 8.22
N LYS A 7 -1.17 5.30 7.97
CA LYS A 7 -0.85 3.93 7.63
C LYS A 7 -0.74 3.77 6.12
N ILE A 8 0.47 3.46 5.65
CA ILE A 8 0.77 3.18 4.24
C ILE A 8 1.06 1.69 4.08
N VAL A 9 0.16 0.96 3.42
CA VAL A 9 0.38 -0.45 3.08
C VAL A 9 1.06 -0.54 1.72
N ILE A 10 2.15 -1.31 1.63
CA ILE A 10 2.96 -1.39 0.42
C ILE A 10 3.15 -2.84 -0.02
N GLN A 11 2.61 -3.15 -1.20
CA GLN A 11 2.73 -4.41 -1.90
C GLN A 11 3.48 -4.24 -3.22
N ALA A 12 4.73 -3.77 -3.13
CA ALA A 12 5.61 -3.53 -4.28
C ALA A 12 6.61 -4.70 -4.53
N THR A 13 6.74 -5.63 -3.61
CA THR A 13 7.68 -6.76 -3.74
C THR A 13 7.29 -7.86 -2.75
N SER A 14 7.60 -9.11 -3.08
CA SER A 14 7.52 -10.23 -2.15
C SER A 14 8.85 -10.49 -1.42
N HIS A 15 9.89 -9.70 -1.74
CA HIS A 15 11.23 -9.82 -1.20
C HIS A 15 11.48 -8.74 -0.13
N PRO A 16 11.62 -9.11 1.16
CA PRO A 16 11.74 -8.15 2.26
C PRO A 16 12.98 -7.25 2.12
N GLU A 17 14.10 -7.77 1.60
CA GLU A 17 15.33 -6.99 1.42
C GLU A 17 15.16 -5.86 0.40
N ARG A 18 14.31 -6.06 -0.61
CA ARG A 18 13.98 -5.01 -1.59
C ARG A 18 13.06 -3.96 -0.97
N PHE A 19 12.14 -4.38 -0.11
CA PHE A 19 11.26 -3.49 0.63
C PHE A 19 12.08 -2.62 1.59
N ASP A 20 12.97 -3.21 2.38
CA ASP A 20 13.83 -2.49 3.33
C ASP A 20 14.69 -1.45 2.61
N ARG A 21 15.34 -1.83 1.51
CA ARG A 21 16.14 -0.89 0.70
C ARG A 21 15.31 0.28 0.17
N MET A 22 14.09 0.01 -0.31
CA MET A 22 13.18 1.05 -0.77
C MET A 22 12.77 1.97 0.39
N LEU A 23 12.47 1.40 1.56
CA LEU A 23 12.07 2.15 2.73
C LEU A 23 13.20 3.03 3.28
N GLU A 24 14.45 2.54 3.25
CA GLU A 24 15.64 3.34 3.57
C GLU A 24 15.77 4.55 2.65
N LEU A 25 15.58 4.37 1.34
CA LEU A 25 15.61 5.48 0.38
C LEU A 25 14.49 6.51 0.64
N ILE A 26 13.27 6.05 0.88
CA ILE A 26 12.13 6.92 1.20
C ILE A 26 12.41 7.71 2.48
N LYS A 27 12.84 7.04 3.55
CA LYS A 27 13.14 7.68 4.84
C LYS A 27 14.34 8.63 4.79
N GLY A 28 15.27 8.42 3.85
CA GLY A 28 16.36 9.37 3.60
C GLY A 28 15.92 10.68 2.92
N ILE A 29 14.71 10.71 2.35
CA ILE A 29 14.12 11.88 1.67
C ILE A 29 13.02 12.50 2.54
N VAL A 30 12.18 11.65 3.15
CA VAL A 30 11.02 12.03 3.96
C VAL A 30 11.26 11.59 5.40
N HIS A 31 11.61 12.56 6.25
CA HIS A 31 11.69 12.36 7.70
C HIS A 31 10.36 12.70 8.35
N ASP A 32 9.44 11.73 8.43
CA ASP A 32 8.16 11.89 9.12
C ASP A 32 7.86 10.66 10.00
N ASP A 33 7.92 10.86 11.31
CA ASP A 33 7.62 9.83 12.32
C ASP A 33 6.11 9.54 12.43
N GLN A 34 5.27 10.33 11.77
CA GLN A 34 3.83 10.13 11.71
C GLN A 34 3.41 9.15 10.61
N ILE A 35 4.35 8.57 9.86
CA ILE A 35 4.05 7.57 8.82
C ILE A 35 4.42 6.18 9.34
N ASP A 36 3.48 5.25 9.22
CA ASP A 36 3.68 3.82 9.47
C ASP A 36 3.66 3.05 8.15
N TYR A 37 4.80 2.49 7.76
CA TYR A 37 4.98 1.77 6.51
C TYR A 37 4.85 0.26 6.75
N ILE A 38 3.82 -0.35 6.15
CA ILE A 38 3.50 -1.76 6.35
C ILE A 38 3.86 -2.57 5.11
N TYR A 39 4.77 -3.53 5.29
CA TYR A 39 5.17 -4.46 4.24
C TYR A 39 4.07 -5.50 3.96
N CYS A 40 3.62 -5.57 2.71
CA CYS A 40 2.64 -6.56 2.26
C CYS A 40 3.25 -7.43 1.14
N PRO A 41 3.80 -8.63 1.44
CA PRO A 41 4.48 -9.45 0.43
C PRO A 41 3.54 -10.06 -0.63
N ASN A 42 2.24 -10.08 -0.38
CA ASN A 42 1.24 -10.71 -1.24
C ASN A 42 -0.17 -10.14 -0.98
N GLN A 43 -1.13 -10.52 -1.85
CA GLN A 43 -2.51 -10.05 -1.79
C GLN A 43 -3.23 -10.46 -0.49
N LYS A 44 -2.87 -11.60 0.11
CA LYS A 44 -3.48 -12.04 1.38
C LYS A 44 -3.14 -11.08 2.51
N VAL A 45 -1.85 -10.75 2.67
CA VAL A 45 -1.41 -9.78 3.68
C VAL A 45 -1.99 -8.40 3.38
N LEU A 46 -2.01 -7.98 2.11
CA LEU A 46 -2.64 -6.72 1.72
C LEU A 46 -4.12 -6.67 2.15
N ALA A 47 -4.89 -7.73 1.93
CA ALA A 47 -6.30 -7.81 2.31
C ALA A 47 -6.56 -7.69 3.82
N GLU A 48 -5.61 -8.15 4.64
CA GLU A 48 -5.68 -8.04 6.10
C GLU A 48 -5.31 -6.62 6.56
N GLN A 49 -4.35 -5.98 5.89
CA GLN A 49 -3.79 -4.69 6.31
C GLN A 49 -4.53 -3.47 5.75
N ILE A 50 -5.20 -3.60 4.60
CA ILE A 50 -5.86 -2.49 3.91
C ILE A 50 -7.11 -1.97 4.62
N VAL A 51 -7.67 -2.75 5.55
CA VAL A 51 -8.95 -2.44 6.23
C VAL A 51 -8.96 -1.03 6.83
N ASP A 52 -7.87 -0.66 7.48
CA ASP A 52 -7.69 0.63 8.17
C ASP A 52 -6.54 1.46 7.57
N ALA A 53 -6.06 1.13 6.37
CA ALA A 53 -5.01 1.88 5.69
C ALA A 53 -5.51 3.23 5.16
N ASP A 54 -4.67 4.26 5.26
CA ASP A 54 -4.93 5.58 4.67
C ASP A 54 -4.49 5.63 3.19
N ILE A 55 -3.38 4.94 2.90
CA ILE A 55 -2.76 4.85 1.56
C ILE A 55 -2.39 3.39 1.26
N ALA A 56 -2.63 2.97 0.02
CA ALA A 56 -2.15 1.70 -0.51
C ALA A 56 -1.25 1.92 -1.73
N VAL A 57 -0.10 1.26 -1.75
CA VAL A 57 0.83 1.23 -2.89
C VAL A 57 0.95 -0.21 -3.37
N CYS A 58 0.51 -0.51 -4.59
CA CYS A 58 0.57 -1.86 -5.15
C CYS A 58 0.71 -1.83 -6.68
N PHE A 59 0.92 -2.99 -7.31
CA PHE A 59 0.83 -3.11 -8.78
C PHE A 59 -0.57 -3.44 -9.27
N SER A 60 -1.31 -4.17 -8.45
CA SER A 60 -2.69 -4.54 -8.71
C SER A 60 -3.45 -4.70 -7.41
N ILE A 61 -4.76 -4.55 -7.48
CA ILE A 61 -5.68 -4.79 -6.38
C ILE A 61 -6.92 -5.46 -6.96
N SER A 62 -7.42 -6.50 -6.29
CA SER A 62 -8.69 -7.12 -6.68
C SER A 62 -9.87 -6.36 -6.06
N PRO A 63 -11.10 -6.50 -6.62
CA PRO A 63 -12.26 -5.82 -6.05
C PRO A 63 -12.55 -6.31 -4.62
N ASP A 64 -12.31 -7.58 -4.35
CA ASP A 64 -12.48 -8.18 -3.01
C ASP A 64 -11.51 -7.62 -1.97
N VAL A 65 -10.30 -7.22 -2.38
CA VAL A 65 -9.34 -6.58 -1.48
C VAL A 65 -9.70 -5.12 -1.29
N PHE A 66 -10.03 -4.42 -2.37
CA PHE A 66 -10.40 -3.01 -2.32
C PHE A 66 -11.66 -2.77 -1.50
N SER A 67 -12.68 -3.62 -1.62
CA SER A 67 -13.94 -3.50 -0.87
C SER A 67 -13.78 -3.62 0.66
N LYS A 68 -12.66 -4.15 1.15
CA LYS A 68 -12.36 -4.22 2.59
C LYS A 68 -11.83 -2.91 3.16
N ALA A 69 -11.36 -1.99 2.31
CA ALA A 69 -10.77 -0.74 2.74
C ALA A 69 -11.83 0.21 3.30
N GLN A 70 -11.68 0.64 4.56
CA GLN A 70 -12.67 1.50 5.24
C GLN A 70 -12.26 2.97 5.29
N LYS A 71 -10.97 3.26 5.17
CA LYS A 71 -10.39 4.61 5.33
C LYS A 71 -9.52 5.06 4.16
N LEU A 72 -9.33 4.21 3.17
CA LEU A 72 -8.39 4.43 2.08
C LEU A 72 -8.76 5.71 1.33
N SER A 73 -7.86 6.68 1.39
CA SER A 73 -8.00 7.98 0.73
C SER A 73 -7.16 8.08 -0.54
N TRP A 74 -6.14 7.23 -0.66
CA TRP A 74 -5.22 7.20 -1.80
C TRP A 74 -4.85 5.76 -2.18
N LEU A 75 -4.98 5.44 -3.47
CA LEU A 75 -4.44 4.22 -4.08
C LEU A 75 -3.39 4.59 -5.14
N HIS A 76 -2.15 4.14 -4.96
CA HIS A 76 -1.04 4.38 -5.88
C HIS A 76 -0.67 3.08 -6.59
N PHE A 77 -0.64 3.11 -7.92
CA PHE A 77 -0.14 2.01 -8.72
C PHE A 77 1.31 2.25 -9.12
N GLY A 78 2.18 1.28 -8.82
CA GLY A 78 3.59 1.29 -9.21
C GLY A 78 3.84 0.98 -10.69
N SER A 79 2.81 1.00 -11.54
CA SER A 79 2.87 0.74 -12.97
C SER A 79 2.50 1.97 -13.79
N ASP A 80 3.01 2.02 -15.01
CA ASP A 80 2.68 3.01 -16.05
C ASP A 80 1.32 2.72 -16.71
N GLY A 81 1.00 1.45 -16.91
CA GLY A 81 -0.33 0.98 -17.32
C GLY A 81 -1.21 0.62 -16.12
N ILE A 82 -2.42 1.20 -16.06
CA ILE A 82 -3.45 0.82 -15.07
C ILE A 82 -4.61 0.04 -15.68
N ASP A 83 -4.59 -0.19 -17.00
CA ASP A 83 -5.72 -0.79 -17.72
C ASP A 83 -6.06 -2.17 -17.18
N HIS A 84 -5.05 -2.99 -16.93
CA HIS A 84 -5.23 -4.33 -16.37
C HIS A 84 -5.83 -4.31 -14.96
N THR A 85 -5.58 -3.26 -14.20
CA THR A 85 -6.05 -3.13 -12.82
C THR A 85 -7.44 -2.49 -12.75
N TRP A 86 -7.70 -1.50 -13.60
CA TRP A 86 -8.96 -0.76 -13.64
C TRP A 86 -10.06 -1.50 -14.42
N PHE A 87 -9.75 -2.06 -15.59
CA PHE A 87 -10.77 -2.68 -16.45
C PHE A 87 -11.18 -4.09 -16.02
N TYR A 88 -10.28 -4.86 -15.39
CA TYR A 88 -10.57 -6.24 -14.97
C TYR A 88 -10.78 -6.40 -13.47
N GLY A 89 -10.32 -5.45 -12.66
CA GLY A 89 -10.20 -5.60 -11.21
C GLY A 89 -11.14 -4.72 -10.37
N LEU A 90 -11.96 -3.85 -10.95
CA LEU A 90 -12.83 -2.94 -10.20
C LEU A 90 -14.23 -2.76 -10.81
N GLN A 91 -14.65 -3.65 -11.71
CA GLN A 91 -16.06 -3.76 -12.15
C GLN A 91 -16.89 -4.53 -11.12
#